data_AF-A0A1S3ESP5-F1
#
_entry.id   AF-A0A1S3ESP5-F1
#
_cell.length_a   1.000
_cell.length_b   1.000
_cell.length_c   1.000
_cell.angle_alpha   90.00
_cell.angle_beta   90.00
_cell.angle_gamma   90.00
#
_symmetry.space_group_name_H-M   'P 1'
#
loop_
_entity.id
_entity.type
_entity.pdbx_description
1 polymer ?
#
loop_
_entity_poly.entity_id
_entity_poly.type
_entity_poly.pdbx_seq_one_letter_code
_entity_poly.pdbx_strand_id
1 'polypeptide(L)'
;MEELSQALASSFSVSQDLNSTAAPHPRLSQYKSKYSSLEQSERRRQLLELQKSKRLDYVNHARRLAEDDWTGVESEEEEERKGDEEMDIDTGKKLPKRYANQLMLSEWLIDVPSDLGQEWIVVVCPVGKRALIVASRGSTSAYTKSGYCVNRFSSLLPGGNRRNSTTAKDYTILDCIYSEVKQTYYVLDVMCWRGHPFYDCQFKFVGLKNFPCTPESLCKVLSMDFPFEVDGLLFYHKQTHYSPGSTPLVGWLRPYMVSDVLGVAVPAGPLTTKPEYAGHQLQQIIEHKRIQKEGAKEQLAHKTSQNGHYELEHLSTPKLNTSPPSPDHPASLMDS
;
A
#
# COMPACT_ATOMS: atom_id res chain seq x y z
N MET A 1 15.22 -4.84 23.91
CA MET A 1 15.39 -4.08 22.64
C MET A 1 14.79 -4.81 21.45
N GLU A 2 15.07 -6.10 21.26
CA GLU A 2 14.51 -6.89 20.13
C GLU A 2 12.97 -6.97 20.12
N GLU A 3 12.33 -7.21 21.28
CA GLU A 3 10.86 -7.26 21.35
C GLU A 3 10.20 -5.92 21.02
N LEU A 4 10.83 -4.80 21.41
CA LEU A 4 10.35 -3.46 21.08
C LEU A 4 10.49 -3.18 19.57
N SER A 5 11.62 -3.57 18.98
CA SER A 5 11.86 -3.50 17.53
C SER A 5 10.81 -4.31 16.76
N GLN A 6 10.55 -5.54 17.19
CA GLN A 6 9.54 -6.41 16.62
C GLN A 6 8.12 -5.82 16.75
N ALA A 7 7.75 -5.30 17.92
CA ALA A 7 6.44 -4.71 18.14
C ALA A 7 6.21 -3.50 17.22
N LEU A 8 7.20 -2.62 17.12
CA LEU A 8 7.14 -1.44 16.27
C LEU A 8 7.11 -1.81 14.78
N ALA A 9 7.93 -2.76 14.34
CA ALA A 9 7.98 -3.17 12.92
C ALA A 9 6.75 -3.97 12.47
N SER A 10 6.12 -4.76 13.34
CA SER A 10 5.03 -5.68 12.98
C SER A 10 3.62 -5.13 13.19
N SER A 11 3.46 -4.17 14.11
CA SER A 11 2.14 -3.78 14.64
C SER A 11 1.88 -2.27 14.61
N PHE A 12 2.83 -1.44 14.18
CA PHE A 12 2.63 0.01 14.07
C PHE A 12 2.17 0.38 12.65
N SER A 13 0.87 0.60 12.45
CA SER A 13 0.30 1.08 11.19
C SER A 13 -0.88 2.01 11.44
N VAL A 14 -0.91 3.13 10.71
CA VAL A 14 -2.00 4.11 10.80
C VAL A 14 -3.18 3.67 9.92
N SER A 15 -2.93 3.30 8.66
CA SER A 15 -4.00 2.93 7.72
C SER A 15 -4.43 1.47 7.83
N GLN A 16 -3.63 0.62 8.50
CA GLN A 16 -3.91 -0.80 8.72
C GLN A 16 -4.16 -1.62 7.43
N ASP A 17 -3.75 -1.10 6.27
CA ASP A 17 -3.91 -1.77 4.98
C ASP A 17 -3.12 -3.07 4.92
N LEU A 18 -3.77 -4.14 4.46
CA LEU A 18 -3.12 -5.43 4.27
C LEU A 18 -2.11 -5.36 3.12
N ASN A 19 -0.94 -5.99 3.30
CA ASN A 19 0.11 -6.13 2.27
C ASN A 19 0.49 -4.83 1.54
N SER A 20 0.48 -3.71 2.26
CA SER A 20 0.73 -2.37 1.70
C SER A 20 2.11 -2.28 1.02
N THR A 21 2.14 -1.62 -0.13
CA THR A 21 3.38 -1.29 -0.87
C THR A 21 4.20 -0.17 -0.23
N ALA A 22 3.67 0.50 0.80
CA ALA A 22 4.43 1.45 1.61
C ALA A 22 5.46 0.76 2.52
N ALA A 23 5.24 -0.52 2.86
CA ALA A 23 6.19 -1.36 3.55
C ALA A 23 6.91 -2.29 2.55
N PRO A 24 8.11 -2.80 2.89
CA PRO A 24 8.80 -3.80 2.07
C PRO A 24 7.93 -5.04 1.83
N HIS A 25 8.20 -5.74 0.72
CA HIS A 25 7.49 -6.98 0.39
C HIS A 25 7.53 -7.96 1.57
N PRO A 26 6.41 -8.57 2.00
CA PRO A 26 6.38 -9.38 3.24
C PRO A 26 7.38 -10.55 3.29
N ARG A 27 7.71 -11.15 2.14
CA ARG A 27 8.79 -12.16 2.02
C ARG A 27 10.20 -11.63 2.34
N LEU A 28 10.42 -10.33 2.18
CA LEU A 28 11.67 -9.61 2.47
C LEU A 28 11.62 -8.86 3.82
N SER A 29 10.56 -9.06 4.62
CA SER A 29 10.48 -8.52 5.96
C SER A 29 11.11 -9.48 6.97
N GLN A 30 11.88 -8.93 7.93
CA GLN A 30 12.43 -9.69 9.05
C GLN A 30 11.31 -10.17 9.98
N TYR A 31 10.36 -9.29 10.29
CA TYR A 31 9.21 -9.60 11.12
C TYR A 31 7.94 -9.76 10.29
N LYS A 32 7.09 -10.73 10.66
CA LYS A 32 5.76 -10.88 10.08
C LYS A 32 4.87 -9.76 10.60
N SER A 33 4.37 -8.91 9.72
CA SER A 33 3.38 -7.89 10.07
C SER A 33 2.05 -8.54 10.40
N LYS A 34 1.32 -8.02 11.40
CA LYS A 34 -0.07 -8.41 11.68
C LYS A 34 -0.98 -8.12 10.49
N TYR A 35 -0.60 -7.14 9.67
CA TYR A 35 -1.30 -6.73 8.46
C TYR A 35 -0.76 -7.43 7.20
N SER A 36 0.01 -8.52 7.35
CA SER A 36 0.43 -9.37 6.24
C SER A 36 -0.49 -10.58 6.14
N SER A 37 -1.44 -10.57 5.20
CA SER A 37 -2.31 -11.73 4.93
C SER A 37 -1.82 -12.48 3.69
N LEU A 38 -1.63 -13.79 3.83
CA LEU A 38 -1.30 -14.68 2.71
C LEU A 38 -2.52 -15.00 1.84
N GLU A 39 -3.73 -14.74 2.31
CA GLU A 39 -4.98 -15.10 1.64
C GLU A 39 -5.49 -13.91 0.82
N GLN A 40 -4.91 -13.70 -0.36
CA GLN A 40 -5.43 -12.69 -1.30
C GLN A 40 -6.58 -13.26 -2.13
N SER A 41 -6.54 -14.55 -2.47
CA SER A 41 -7.54 -15.20 -3.35
C SER A 41 -8.99 -15.09 -2.86
N GLU A 42 -9.28 -15.37 -1.59
CA GLU A 42 -10.64 -15.29 -1.07
C GLU A 42 -11.18 -13.86 -1.05
N ARG A 43 -10.34 -12.90 -0.64
CA ARG A 43 -10.69 -11.47 -0.64
C ARG A 43 -10.94 -10.94 -2.05
N ARG A 44 -10.16 -11.37 -3.04
CA ARG A 44 -10.40 -11.03 -4.46
C ARG A 44 -11.77 -11.51 -4.91
N ARG A 45 -12.11 -12.77 -4.63
CA ARG A 45 -13.43 -13.35 -4.98
C ARG A 45 -14.58 -12.58 -4.33
N GLN A 46 -14.49 -12.30 -3.03
CA GLN A 46 -15.50 -11.53 -2.30
C GLN A 46 -15.66 -10.11 -2.86
N LEU A 47 -14.54 -9.43 -3.15
CA LEU A 47 -14.58 -8.07 -3.71
C LEU A 47 -15.19 -8.02 -5.11
N LEU A 48 -14.88 -8.99 -5.99
CA LEU A 48 -15.49 -9.05 -7.32
C LEU A 48 -17.00 -9.25 -7.23
N GLU A 49 -17.47 -10.10 -6.32
CA GLU A 49 -18.90 -10.32 -6.11
C GLU A 49 -19.60 -9.09 -5.53
N LEU A 50 -18.94 -8.39 -4.61
CA LEU A 50 -19.41 -7.12 -4.07
C LEU A 50 -19.50 -6.04 -5.16
N GLN A 51 -18.52 -5.98 -6.06
CA GLN A 51 -18.52 -5.04 -7.18
C GLN A 51 -19.64 -5.30 -8.19
N LYS A 52 -20.08 -6.57 -8.36
CA LYS A 52 -21.24 -6.89 -9.22
C LYS A 52 -22.56 -6.44 -8.62
N SER A 53 -22.70 -6.48 -7.30
CA SER A 53 -23.93 -6.13 -6.58
C SER A 53 -24.04 -4.63 -6.27
N LYS A 54 -22.92 -3.95 -5.99
CA LYS A 54 -22.91 -2.53 -5.65
C LYS A 54 -22.78 -1.63 -6.87
N ARG A 55 -23.83 -0.85 -7.12
CA ARG A 55 -23.78 0.30 -8.03
C ARG A 55 -23.52 1.58 -7.25
N LEU A 56 -22.26 1.83 -6.90
CA LEU A 56 -21.87 3.11 -6.32
C LEU A 56 -22.09 4.24 -7.33
N ASP A 57 -22.51 5.40 -6.83
CA ASP A 57 -22.77 6.57 -7.66
C ASP A 57 -21.46 7.29 -8.05
N TYR A 58 -20.64 6.59 -8.83
CA TYR A 58 -19.38 7.10 -9.37
C TYR A 58 -19.60 8.34 -10.25
N VAL A 59 -20.79 8.50 -10.82
CA VAL A 59 -21.13 9.67 -11.65
C VAL A 59 -21.20 10.92 -10.78
N ASN A 60 -21.95 10.88 -9.67
CA ASN A 60 -21.99 11.99 -8.72
C ASN A 60 -20.64 12.20 -8.05
N HIS A 61 -19.91 11.14 -7.70
CA HIS A 61 -18.56 11.28 -7.13
C HIS A 61 -17.59 12.00 -8.07
N ALA A 62 -17.59 11.63 -9.36
CA ALA A 62 -16.78 12.30 -10.37
C ALA A 62 -17.18 13.77 -10.56
N ARG A 63 -18.48 14.11 -10.48
CA ARG A 63 -18.95 15.50 -10.49
C ARG A 63 -18.42 16.28 -9.28
N ARG A 64 -18.52 15.71 -8.07
CA ARG A 64 -18.02 16.32 -6.82
C ARG A 64 -16.53 16.66 -6.93
N LEU A 65 -15.73 15.73 -7.46
CA LEU A 65 -14.29 15.97 -7.72
C LEU A 65 -14.04 17.10 -8.73
N ALA A 66 -14.84 17.18 -9.79
CA ALA A 66 -14.68 18.17 -10.84
C ALA A 66 -15.15 19.58 -10.43
N GLU A 67 -16.19 19.66 -9.59
CA GLU A 67 -16.84 20.90 -9.20
C GLU A 67 -16.38 21.43 -7.84
N ASP A 68 -15.63 20.63 -7.09
CA ASP A 68 -15.24 20.85 -5.69
C ASP A 68 -16.44 21.13 -4.78
N ASP A 69 -17.53 20.40 -5.04
CA ASP A 69 -18.81 20.50 -4.33
C ASP A 69 -18.99 19.27 -3.43
N TRP A 70 -18.85 19.47 -2.12
CA TRP A 70 -18.98 18.43 -1.09
C TRP A 70 -20.17 18.65 -0.16
N THR A 71 -21.06 19.58 -0.53
CA THR A 71 -22.24 19.92 0.26
C THR A 71 -23.20 18.72 0.36
N GLY A 72 -23.78 18.47 1.55
CA GLY A 72 -24.72 17.36 1.80
C GLY A 72 -24.10 16.03 2.23
N VAL A 73 -22.81 15.80 2.03
CA VAL A 73 -22.12 14.55 2.45
C VAL A 73 -21.91 14.49 3.97
N GLU A 74 -21.94 15.64 4.65
CA GLU A 74 -21.82 15.72 6.11
C GLU A 74 -23.13 15.30 6.80
N SER A 75 -24.28 15.65 6.23
CA SER A 75 -25.61 15.24 6.71
C SER A 75 -25.91 13.76 6.47
N GLU A 76 -25.46 13.20 5.33
CA GLU A 76 -25.58 11.75 5.03
C GLU A 76 -24.84 10.89 6.07
N GLU A 77 -23.69 11.37 6.59
CA GLU A 77 -22.91 10.66 7.61
C GLU A 77 -23.52 10.67 9.00
N GLU A 78 -24.23 11.73 9.38
CA GLU A 78 -24.92 11.82 10.67
C GLU A 78 -26.16 10.92 10.73
N GLU A 79 -26.88 10.77 9.61
CA GLU A 79 -28.02 9.86 9.52
C GLU A 79 -27.60 8.39 9.49
N GLU A 80 -26.52 8.04 8.77
CA GLU A 80 -26.01 6.66 8.72
C GLU A 80 -25.38 6.22 10.06
N ARG A 81 -24.69 7.12 10.78
CA ARG A 81 -24.12 6.79 12.10
C ARG A 81 -25.18 6.36 13.12
N LYS A 82 -26.43 6.80 12.97
CA LYS A 82 -27.54 6.39 13.85
C LYS A 82 -28.08 4.99 13.51
N GLY A 83 -27.77 4.45 12.34
CA GLY A 83 -28.19 3.10 11.92
C GLY A 83 -27.14 2.01 12.15
N ASP A 84 -25.88 2.38 12.37
CA ASP A 84 -24.72 1.46 12.46
C ASP A 84 -24.49 0.88 13.88
N GLU A 85 -25.30 1.21 14.89
CA GLU A 85 -25.11 0.69 16.26
C GLU A 85 -25.54 -0.79 16.43
N GLU A 86 -26.15 -1.45 15.42
CA GLU A 86 -26.80 -2.76 15.60
C GLU A 86 -26.23 -3.94 14.79
N MET A 87 -25.27 -3.77 13.85
CA MET A 87 -24.75 -4.88 13.02
C MET A 87 -23.24 -4.79 12.74
N ASP A 88 -22.46 -5.67 13.37
CA ASP A 88 -21.00 -5.86 13.22
C ASP A 88 -20.64 -6.56 11.87
N ILE A 89 -21.02 -5.95 10.75
CA ILE A 89 -20.63 -6.40 9.39
C ILE A 89 -19.92 -5.24 8.71
N ASP A 90 -18.60 -5.41 8.50
CA ASP A 90 -17.66 -4.54 7.78
C ASP A 90 -18.37 -3.68 6.70
N THR A 91 -18.78 -2.47 7.10
CA THR A 91 -19.57 -1.56 6.27
C THR A 91 -18.68 -1.08 5.13
N GLY A 92 -18.92 -1.64 3.94
CA GLY A 92 -18.01 -1.53 2.80
C GLY A 92 -17.47 -0.12 2.56
N LYS A 93 -16.15 -0.04 2.37
CA LYS A 93 -15.34 1.18 2.17
C LYS A 93 -16.10 2.31 1.48
N LYS A 94 -16.41 3.38 2.24
CA LYS A 94 -17.02 4.61 1.74
C LYS A 94 -16.11 5.30 0.72
N LEU A 95 -16.69 6.00 -0.26
CA LEU A 95 -15.92 6.80 -1.21
C LEU A 95 -15.18 7.94 -0.49
N PRO A 96 -13.89 8.19 -0.78
CA PRO A 96 -13.13 9.21 -0.08
C PRO A 96 -13.68 10.63 -0.32
N LYS A 97 -13.59 11.48 0.70
CA LYS A 97 -13.92 12.91 0.59
C LYS A 97 -12.75 13.70 -0.01
N ARG A 98 -13.07 14.77 -0.75
CA ARG A 98 -12.09 15.70 -1.33
C ARG A 98 -11.12 14.99 -2.29
N TYR A 99 -9.86 15.40 -2.31
CA TYR A 99 -8.85 14.91 -3.25
C TYR A 99 -7.91 13.84 -2.67
N ALA A 100 -8.03 13.52 -1.38
CA ALA A 100 -7.21 12.50 -0.73
C ALA A 100 -7.74 11.09 -0.98
N ASN A 101 -6.85 10.12 -1.07
CA ASN A 101 -7.15 8.69 -1.17
C ASN A 101 -8.06 8.29 -2.36
N GLN A 102 -8.17 9.13 -3.39
CA GLN A 102 -8.99 8.86 -4.58
C GLN A 102 -8.41 7.79 -5.51
N LEU A 103 -7.15 7.40 -5.32
CA LEU A 103 -6.46 6.48 -6.19
C LEU A 103 -6.68 5.03 -5.75
N MET A 104 -6.89 4.12 -6.70
CA MET A 104 -6.87 2.69 -6.48
C MET A 104 -5.41 2.23 -6.30
N LEU A 105 -5.12 1.63 -5.14
CA LEU A 105 -3.77 1.23 -4.75
C LEU A 105 -3.64 -0.28 -4.75
N SER A 106 -2.53 -0.77 -5.29
CA SER A 106 -2.19 -2.19 -5.30
C SER A 106 -1.62 -2.66 -3.97
N GLU A 107 -1.90 -3.91 -3.64
CA GLU A 107 -1.11 -4.68 -2.67
C GLU A 107 0.14 -5.27 -3.33
N TRP A 108 1.11 -5.72 -2.53
CA TRP A 108 2.12 -6.64 -3.03
C TRP A 108 1.46 -7.91 -3.60
N LEU A 109 1.88 -8.37 -4.77
CA LEU A 109 1.42 -9.65 -5.32
C LEU A 109 2.15 -10.80 -4.61
N ILE A 110 1.47 -11.48 -3.69
CA ILE A 110 2.07 -12.55 -2.88
C ILE A 110 1.47 -13.89 -3.28
N ASP A 111 0.15 -13.96 -3.26
CA ASP A 111 -0.64 -15.12 -3.64
C ASP A 111 -0.99 -14.99 -5.12
N VAL A 112 -0.32 -15.80 -5.95
CA VAL A 112 -0.41 -15.74 -7.40
C VAL A 112 -1.73 -16.39 -7.86
N PRO A 113 -2.61 -15.65 -8.56
CA PRO A 113 -3.84 -16.22 -9.10
C PRO A 113 -3.54 -17.40 -10.03
N SER A 114 -4.29 -18.50 -9.90
CA SER A 114 -4.16 -19.66 -10.79
C SER A 114 -4.56 -19.35 -12.23
N ASP A 115 -5.42 -18.34 -12.41
CA ASP A 115 -5.94 -17.83 -13.67
C ASP A 115 -5.19 -16.56 -14.17
N LEU A 116 -3.98 -16.31 -13.67
CA LEU A 116 -3.19 -15.12 -13.99
C LEU A 116 -3.07 -14.89 -15.50
N GLY A 117 -2.77 -15.93 -16.28
CA GLY A 117 -2.60 -15.81 -17.73
C GLY A 117 -3.88 -15.46 -18.49
N GLN A 118 -5.05 -15.79 -17.93
CA GLN A 118 -6.36 -15.66 -18.58
C GLN A 118 -7.08 -14.39 -18.14
N GLU A 119 -7.16 -14.10 -16.84
CA GLU A 119 -8.01 -13.05 -16.27
C GLU A 119 -7.24 -11.81 -15.83
N TRP A 120 -5.91 -11.78 -15.98
CA TRP A 120 -5.08 -10.64 -15.56
C TRP A 120 -4.32 -10.00 -16.73
N ILE A 121 -4.02 -8.72 -16.56
CA ILE A 121 -3.16 -7.93 -17.45
C ILE A 121 -2.05 -7.28 -16.64
N VAL A 122 -0.90 -7.08 -17.26
CA VAL A 122 0.25 -6.40 -16.66
C VAL A 122 0.49 -5.05 -17.32
N VAL A 123 0.79 -4.05 -16.50
CA VAL A 123 1.20 -2.72 -16.94
C VAL A 123 2.58 -2.40 -16.40
N VAL A 124 3.48 -2.01 -17.29
CA VAL A 124 4.84 -1.59 -16.94
C VAL A 124 4.83 -0.14 -16.51
N CYS A 125 5.26 0.12 -15.27
CA CYS A 125 5.15 1.43 -14.65
C CYS A 125 6.51 2.17 -14.65
N PRO A 126 6.55 3.43 -15.09
CA PRO A 126 7.75 4.25 -15.01
C PRO A 126 8.09 4.65 -13.57
N VAL A 127 9.36 4.94 -13.33
CA VAL A 127 9.80 5.68 -12.14
C VAL A 127 9.18 7.09 -12.18
N GLY A 128 8.44 7.44 -11.12
CA GLY A 128 7.77 8.72 -11.03
C GLY A 128 6.85 8.87 -9.83
N LYS A 129 6.15 10.00 -9.77
CA LYS A 129 5.23 10.33 -8.68
C LYS A 129 3.80 10.06 -9.11
N ARG A 130 3.09 9.23 -8.34
CA ARG A 130 1.66 8.96 -8.57
C ARG A 130 0.83 10.22 -8.31
N ALA A 131 -0.06 10.57 -9.23
CA ALA A 131 -0.87 11.77 -9.16
C ALA A 131 -2.30 11.52 -9.68
N LEU A 132 -3.28 12.02 -8.93
CA LEU A 132 -4.65 12.22 -9.40
C LEU A 132 -4.66 13.49 -10.26
N ILE A 133 -5.14 13.39 -11.50
CA ILE A 133 -5.30 14.53 -12.40
C ILE A 133 -6.78 14.85 -12.52
N VAL A 134 -7.13 16.11 -12.24
CA VAL A 134 -8.48 16.64 -12.43
C VAL A 134 -8.40 17.81 -13.39
N ALA A 135 -8.91 17.64 -14.60
CA ALA A 135 -9.10 18.71 -15.57
C ALA A 135 -10.56 19.16 -15.56
N SER A 136 -10.81 20.38 -15.14
CA SER A 136 -12.15 20.94 -14.99
C SER A 136 -12.10 22.47 -14.99
N ARG A 137 -13.17 23.11 -15.48
CA ARG A 137 -13.37 24.58 -15.44
C ARG A 137 -12.20 25.39 -16.03
N GLY A 138 -11.60 24.86 -17.10
CA GLY A 138 -10.55 25.52 -17.87
C GLY A 138 -9.14 25.41 -17.28
N SER A 139 -8.91 24.50 -16.33
CA SER A 139 -7.59 24.25 -15.74
C SER A 139 -7.43 22.77 -15.37
N THR A 140 -6.19 22.31 -15.29
CA THR A 140 -5.83 20.98 -14.82
C THR A 140 -5.05 21.07 -13.52
N SER A 141 -5.41 20.24 -12.54
CA SER A 141 -4.76 20.18 -11.24
C SER A 141 -4.26 18.76 -10.98
N ALA A 142 -3.07 18.66 -10.40
CA ALA A 142 -2.44 17.39 -10.02
C ALA A 142 -2.38 17.27 -8.50
N TYR A 143 -2.90 16.18 -7.96
CA TYR A 143 -2.95 15.92 -6.51
C TYR A 143 -2.16 14.66 -6.14
N THR A 144 -1.49 14.69 -4.99
CA THR A 144 -0.85 13.51 -4.41
C THR A 144 -1.88 12.51 -3.87
N LYS A 145 -1.44 11.31 -3.45
CA LYS A 145 -2.27 10.34 -2.72
C LYS A 145 -2.90 10.95 -1.45
N SER A 146 -2.20 11.86 -0.78
CA SER A 146 -2.68 12.57 0.41
C SER A 146 -3.64 13.73 0.10
N GLY A 147 -3.90 14.01 -1.18
CA GLY A 147 -4.79 15.10 -1.61
C GLY A 147 -4.13 16.47 -1.68
N TYR A 148 -2.80 16.56 -1.54
CA TYR A 148 -2.08 17.81 -1.69
C TYR A 148 -1.98 18.20 -3.17
N CYS A 149 -2.41 19.41 -3.52
CA CYS A 149 -2.31 19.94 -4.87
C CYS A 149 -0.86 20.32 -5.18
N VAL A 150 -0.20 19.53 -6.01
CA VAL A 150 1.21 19.71 -6.39
C VAL A 150 1.36 20.83 -7.41
N ASN A 151 0.45 20.87 -8.39
CA ASN A 151 0.53 21.82 -9.49
C ASN A 151 -0.84 22.09 -10.09
N ARG A 152 -1.02 23.30 -10.61
CA ARG A 152 -2.17 23.71 -11.41
C ARG A 152 -1.67 24.35 -12.70
N PHE A 153 -2.03 23.74 -13.82
CA PHE A 153 -1.55 24.11 -15.15
C PHE A 153 -2.66 24.02 -16.19
N SER A 154 -2.48 24.63 -17.35
CA SER A 154 -3.40 24.43 -18.48
C SER A 154 -2.99 23.17 -19.24
N SER A 155 -3.96 22.33 -19.59
CA SER A 155 -3.74 21.16 -20.44
C SER A 155 -4.79 21.08 -21.53
N LEU A 156 -4.53 20.29 -22.56
CA LEU A 156 -5.51 19.99 -23.59
C LEU A 156 -6.52 18.90 -23.22
N LEU A 157 -6.48 18.40 -21.99
CA LEU A 157 -7.53 17.52 -21.51
C LEU A 157 -8.88 18.26 -21.58
N PRO A 158 -9.98 17.54 -21.88
CA PRO A 158 -11.33 18.11 -21.80
C PRO A 158 -11.56 18.74 -20.41
N GLY A 159 -11.93 20.02 -20.38
CA GLY A 159 -12.04 20.82 -19.15
C GLY A 159 -10.75 21.46 -18.64
N GLY A 160 -9.58 21.16 -19.24
CA GLY A 160 -8.25 21.59 -18.79
C GLY A 160 -7.75 22.93 -19.33
N ASN A 161 -8.48 23.56 -20.24
CA ASN A 161 -8.14 24.85 -20.85
C ASN A 161 -9.41 25.67 -21.08
N ARG A 162 -9.32 27.00 -20.85
CA ARG A 162 -10.39 27.98 -21.13
C ARG A 162 -10.90 27.90 -22.58
N ARG A 163 -10.02 27.57 -23.53
CA ARG A 163 -10.39 27.42 -24.96
C ARG A 163 -11.21 26.16 -25.26
N ASN A 164 -11.03 25.09 -24.48
CA ASN A 164 -11.69 23.80 -24.66
C ASN A 164 -12.79 23.57 -23.61
N SER A 165 -13.30 24.65 -23.01
CA SER A 165 -14.35 24.65 -22.01
C SER A 165 -15.63 25.21 -22.63
N THR A 166 -16.03 24.69 -23.80
CA THR A 166 -17.27 25.10 -24.49
C THR A 166 -18.52 24.63 -23.75
N THR A 167 -18.43 23.53 -23.00
CA THR A 167 -19.50 23.04 -22.13
C THR A 167 -19.06 23.15 -20.68
N ALA A 168 -19.87 23.80 -19.84
CA ALA A 168 -19.59 23.97 -18.40
C ALA A 168 -19.43 22.64 -17.62
N LYS A 169 -19.71 21.50 -18.26
CA LYS A 169 -19.70 20.16 -17.68
C LYS A 169 -18.59 19.26 -18.22
N ASP A 170 -17.69 19.75 -19.06
CA ASP A 170 -16.59 18.92 -19.56
C ASP A 170 -15.49 18.82 -18.49
N TYR A 171 -15.32 17.63 -17.94
CA TYR A 171 -14.26 17.32 -16.99
C TYR A 171 -13.64 15.96 -17.28
N THR A 172 -12.36 15.84 -16.93
CA THR A 172 -11.57 14.63 -17.10
C THR A 172 -10.85 14.32 -15.79
N ILE A 173 -10.92 13.05 -15.38
CA ILE A 173 -10.24 12.56 -14.17
C ILE A 173 -9.38 11.38 -14.56
N LEU A 174 -8.07 11.50 -14.33
CA LEU A 174 -7.07 10.48 -14.70
C LEU A 174 -6.26 10.05 -13.49
N ASP A 175 -5.80 8.81 -13.56
CA ASP A 175 -4.80 8.26 -12.68
C ASP A 175 -3.45 8.22 -13.42
N CYS A 176 -2.46 8.97 -12.94
CA CYS A 176 -1.22 9.18 -13.67
C CYS A 176 0.03 8.92 -12.82
N ILE A 177 1.13 8.62 -13.49
CA ILE A 177 2.50 8.65 -12.94
C ILE A 177 3.25 9.77 -13.65
N TYR A 178 3.65 10.78 -12.90
CA TYR A 178 4.46 11.88 -13.41
C TYR A 178 5.93 11.52 -13.40
N SER A 179 6.56 11.51 -14.57
CA SER A 179 8.01 11.37 -14.71
C SER A 179 8.64 12.76 -14.83
N GLU A 180 9.45 13.14 -13.84
CA GLU A 180 10.11 14.46 -13.78
C GLU A 180 11.13 14.63 -14.91
N VAL A 181 11.92 13.59 -15.18
CA VAL A 181 12.96 13.58 -16.23
C VAL A 181 12.36 13.89 -17.61
N LYS A 182 11.15 13.39 -17.87
CA LYS A 182 10.47 13.52 -19.16
C LYS A 182 9.40 14.60 -19.20
N GLN A 183 9.10 15.21 -18.05
CA GLN A 183 7.98 16.13 -17.88
C GLN A 183 6.68 15.59 -18.51
N THR A 184 6.41 14.30 -18.31
CA THR A 184 5.32 13.57 -18.96
C THR A 184 4.46 12.88 -17.90
N TYR A 185 3.14 13.05 -18.01
CA TYR A 185 2.16 12.29 -17.24
C TYR A 185 1.85 11.00 -17.99
N TYR A 186 2.33 9.89 -17.46
CA TYR A 186 1.96 8.56 -17.94
C TYR A 186 0.61 8.19 -17.35
N VAL A 187 -0.42 8.10 -18.20
CA VAL A 187 -1.78 7.75 -17.79
C VAL A 187 -1.80 6.25 -17.51
N LEU A 188 -2.02 5.88 -16.25
CA LEU A 188 -2.23 4.49 -15.87
C LEU A 188 -3.70 4.10 -16.01
N ASP A 189 -4.62 4.98 -15.62
CA ASP A 189 -6.05 4.69 -15.69
C ASP A 189 -6.89 5.95 -15.95
N VAL A 190 -8.12 5.76 -16.41
CA VAL A 190 -9.08 6.80 -16.76
C VAL A 190 -10.35 6.59 -15.94
N MET A 191 -10.58 7.48 -14.96
CA MET A 191 -11.79 7.42 -14.12
C MET A 191 -12.97 8.14 -14.79
N CYS A 192 -12.70 9.23 -15.50
CA CYS A 192 -13.72 9.98 -16.23
C CYS A 192 -13.12 10.67 -17.47
N TRP A 193 -13.81 10.56 -18.60
CA TRP A 193 -13.43 11.19 -19.88
C TRP A 193 -14.66 11.72 -20.61
N ARG A 194 -14.61 12.94 -21.16
CA ARG A 194 -15.66 13.51 -22.04
C ARG A 194 -15.05 13.98 -23.35
N GLY A 195 -15.53 13.40 -24.46
CA GLY A 195 -14.74 13.16 -25.68
C GLY A 195 -14.39 14.36 -26.57
N HIS A 196 -13.15 14.37 -27.06
CA HIS A 196 -12.68 14.49 -28.46
C HIS A 196 -11.12 14.45 -28.48
N PRO A 197 -10.47 14.08 -29.61
CA PRO A 197 -9.05 13.71 -29.65
C PRO A 197 -8.04 14.89 -29.59
N PHE A 198 -6.82 14.51 -29.20
CA PHE A 198 -5.66 15.31 -28.76
C PHE A 198 -4.86 15.96 -29.90
N TYR A 199 -4.14 17.07 -29.63
CA TYR A 199 -2.68 17.29 -29.80
C TYR A 199 -2.29 18.73 -29.39
N ASP A 200 -1.21 18.87 -28.58
CA ASP A 200 -0.43 20.11 -28.23
C ASP A 200 -0.60 20.81 -26.82
N CYS A 201 0.04 20.29 -25.76
CA CYS A 201 0.22 20.99 -24.47
C CYS A 201 1.65 20.87 -23.93
N GLN A 202 2.01 21.76 -22.99
CA GLN A 202 3.35 21.81 -22.36
C GLN A 202 3.75 20.48 -21.71
N PHE A 203 2.81 19.77 -21.09
CA PHE A 203 3.01 18.45 -20.50
C PHE A 203 2.33 17.39 -21.36
N LYS A 204 3.05 16.33 -21.72
CA LYS A 204 2.50 15.24 -22.53
C LYS A 204 1.73 14.27 -21.65
N PHE A 205 0.56 13.84 -22.12
CA PHE A 205 -0.20 12.73 -21.54
C PHE A 205 -0.03 11.50 -22.43
N VAL A 206 0.50 10.41 -21.89
CA VAL A 206 0.79 9.18 -22.64
C VAL A 206 0.18 7.98 -21.92
N GLY A 207 -0.74 7.28 -22.57
CA GLY A 207 -1.32 6.04 -22.04
C GLY A 207 -0.27 4.93 -21.93
N LEU A 208 -0.21 4.29 -20.76
CA LEU A 208 0.61 3.09 -20.59
C LEU A 208 -0.01 1.90 -21.32
N LYS A 209 0.83 1.10 -21.97
CA LYS A 209 0.41 -0.13 -22.64
C LYS A 209 0.23 -1.25 -21.60
N ASN A 210 -0.84 -2.02 -21.75
CA ASN A 210 -1.04 -3.26 -21.01
C ASN A 210 -0.71 -4.47 -21.88
N PHE A 211 -0.35 -5.58 -21.23
CA PHE A 211 0.02 -6.84 -21.86
C PHE A 211 -0.66 -8.01 -21.15
N PRO A 212 -0.87 -9.15 -21.83
CA PRO A 212 -1.32 -10.38 -21.18
C PRO A 212 -0.30 -10.89 -20.16
N CYS A 213 -0.75 -11.61 -19.14
CA CYS A 213 0.11 -12.21 -18.11
C CYS A 213 0.48 -13.69 -18.39
N THR A 214 0.48 -14.13 -19.65
CA THR A 214 1.00 -15.48 -19.98
C THR A 214 2.52 -15.52 -19.78
N PRO A 215 3.13 -16.68 -19.47
CA PRO A 215 4.59 -16.78 -19.28
C PRO A 215 5.39 -16.23 -20.46
N GLU A 216 4.95 -16.46 -21.70
CA GLU A 216 5.61 -15.99 -22.91
C GLU A 216 5.50 -14.47 -23.05
N SER A 217 4.33 -13.92 -22.74
CA SER A 217 4.09 -12.48 -22.76
C SER A 217 4.93 -11.77 -21.70
N LEU A 218 5.00 -12.31 -20.48
CA LEU A 218 5.83 -11.77 -19.40
C LEU A 218 7.31 -11.78 -19.76
N CYS A 219 7.80 -12.90 -20.33
CA CYS A 219 9.18 -13.00 -20.81
C CYS A 219 9.49 -11.94 -21.89
N LYS A 220 8.56 -11.76 -22.84
CA LYS A 220 8.68 -10.73 -23.87
C LYS A 220 8.69 -9.33 -23.27
N VAL A 221 7.74 -8.99 -22.40
CA VAL A 221 7.63 -7.68 -21.74
C VAL A 221 8.89 -7.33 -20.97
N LEU A 222 9.48 -8.30 -20.26
CA LEU A 222 10.73 -8.12 -19.52
C LEU A 222 11.97 -7.95 -20.42
N SER A 223 11.87 -8.31 -21.71
CA SER A 223 12.91 -8.09 -22.72
C SER A 223 12.71 -6.81 -23.53
N MET A 224 11.58 -6.11 -23.36
CA MET A 224 11.25 -4.92 -24.14
C MET A 224 11.98 -3.69 -23.61
N ASP A 225 12.38 -2.81 -24.52
CA ASP A 225 12.82 -1.47 -24.18
C ASP A 225 11.62 -0.56 -23.95
N PHE A 226 11.64 0.16 -22.83
CA PHE A 226 10.67 1.19 -22.52
C PHE A 226 11.32 2.55 -22.70
N PRO A 227 10.56 3.56 -23.15
CA PRO A 227 11.12 4.89 -23.29
C PRO A 227 11.50 5.49 -21.93
N PHE A 228 11.12 4.90 -20.81
CA PHE A 228 11.33 5.37 -19.45
C PHE A 228 12.03 4.30 -18.60
N GLU A 229 12.62 4.73 -17.49
CA GLU A 229 13.10 3.81 -16.45
C GLU A 229 11.92 3.10 -15.79
N VAL A 230 11.96 1.78 -15.71
CA VAL A 230 10.88 0.95 -15.15
C VAL A 230 11.04 0.86 -13.64
N ASP A 231 10.00 1.24 -12.91
CA ASP A 231 9.92 1.05 -11.45
C ASP A 231 9.43 -0.36 -11.10
N GLY A 232 8.36 -0.79 -11.76
CA GLY A 232 7.76 -2.09 -11.50
C GLY A 232 6.57 -2.41 -12.37
N LEU A 233 5.89 -3.49 -12.01
CA LEU A 233 4.80 -4.09 -12.77
C LEU A 233 3.54 -4.11 -11.91
N LEU A 234 2.46 -3.58 -12.47
CA LEU A 234 1.12 -3.69 -11.90
C LEU A 234 0.32 -4.75 -12.63
N PHE A 235 -0.27 -5.67 -11.87
CA PHE A 235 -1.11 -6.75 -12.35
C PHE A 235 -2.56 -6.43 -12.01
N TYR A 236 -3.39 -6.20 -13.02
CA TYR A 236 -4.80 -5.87 -12.85
C TYR A 236 -5.67 -7.08 -13.20
N HIS A 237 -6.65 -7.38 -12.35
CA HIS A 237 -7.73 -8.29 -12.72
C HIS A 237 -8.65 -7.62 -13.75
N LYS A 238 -8.94 -8.28 -14.87
CA LYS A 238 -9.68 -7.68 -16.01
C LYS A 238 -11.09 -7.20 -15.65
N GLN A 239 -11.72 -7.86 -14.68
CA GLN A 239 -13.10 -7.54 -14.26
C GLN A 239 -13.16 -6.52 -13.10
N THR A 240 -12.02 -6.00 -12.63
CA THR A 240 -12.03 -5.03 -11.52
C THR A 240 -12.63 -3.70 -11.96
N HIS A 241 -13.50 -3.14 -11.13
CA HIS A 241 -13.88 -1.74 -11.23
C HIS A 241 -12.85 -0.87 -10.52
N TYR A 242 -12.75 0.40 -10.93
CA TYR A 242 -11.91 1.37 -10.24
C TYR A 242 -12.53 1.72 -8.88
N SER A 243 -11.91 1.25 -7.80
CA SER A 243 -12.32 1.54 -6.43
C SER A 243 -11.17 2.22 -5.68
N PRO A 244 -11.31 3.45 -5.19
CA PRO A 244 -10.29 4.13 -4.41
C PRO A 244 -9.83 3.32 -3.18
N GLY A 245 -8.53 3.41 -2.86
CA GLY A 245 -7.91 2.71 -1.72
C GLY A 245 -7.21 1.38 -2.09
N SER A 246 -6.66 0.72 -1.08
CA SER A 246 -5.92 -0.54 -1.25
C SER A 246 -6.83 -1.71 -1.64
N THR A 247 -6.42 -2.49 -2.65
CA THR A 247 -7.16 -3.65 -3.16
C THR A 247 -6.23 -4.80 -3.59
N PRO A 248 -6.59 -6.07 -3.29
CA PRO A 248 -5.87 -7.25 -3.78
C PRO A 248 -6.18 -7.58 -5.25
N LEU A 249 -7.13 -6.89 -5.89
CA LEU A 249 -7.45 -7.02 -7.33
C LEU A 249 -6.42 -6.33 -8.23
N VAL A 250 -5.50 -5.57 -7.63
CA VAL A 250 -4.32 -5.03 -8.29
C VAL A 250 -3.08 -5.44 -7.50
N GLY A 251 -2.17 -6.16 -8.14
CA GLY A 251 -0.92 -6.62 -7.53
C GLY A 251 0.28 -5.82 -8.02
N TRP A 252 1.25 -5.57 -7.15
CA TRP A 252 2.52 -4.92 -7.47
C TRP A 252 3.70 -5.86 -7.31
N LEU A 253 4.62 -5.83 -8.26
CA LEU A 253 5.94 -6.46 -8.14
C LEU A 253 7.03 -5.58 -8.72
N ARG A 254 8.22 -5.68 -8.13
CA ARG A 254 9.45 -5.19 -8.78
C ARG A 254 9.86 -6.17 -9.89
N PRO A 255 10.50 -5.70 -10.98
CA PRO A 255 10.75 -6.56 -12.14
C PRO A 255 11.64 -7.79 -11.80
N TYR A 256 12.62 -7.63 -10.91
CA TYR A 256 13.48 -8.73 -10.43
C TYR A 256 12.74 -9.77 -9.54
N MET A 257 11.55 -9.45 -9.01
CA MET A 257 10.76 -10.37 -8.20
C MET A 257 9.92 -11.33 -9.05
N VAL A 258 9.73 -11.04 -10.33
CA VAL A 258 8.81 -11.78 -11.21
C VAL A 258 9.17 -13.26 -11.28
N SER A 259 10.46 -13.58 -11.43
CA SER A 259 10.91 -14.97 -11.51
C SER A 259 10.66 -15.74 -10.22
N ASP A 260 10.96 -15.13 -9.07
CA ASP A 260 10.83 -15.77 -7.75
C ASP A 260 9.36 -15.93 -7.31
N VAL A 261 8.50 -14.97 -7.64
CA VAL A 261 7.11 -14.94 -7.20
C VAL A 261 6.20 -15.73 -8.14
N LEU A 262 6.34 -15.52 -9.46
CA LEU A 262 5.48 -16.19 -10.45
C LEU A 262 6.03 -17.56 -10.89
N GLY A 263 7.27 -17.91 -10.55
CA GLY A 263 7.88 -19.18 -10.95
C GLY A 263 8.13 -19.29 -12.46
N VAL A 264 8.22 -18.17 -13.16
CA VAL A 264 8.45 -18.14 -14.62
C VAL A 264 9.93 -17.89 -14.93
N ALA A 265 10.40 -18.50 -16.02
CA ALA A 265 11.70 -18.19 -16.58
C ALA A 265 11.68 -16.76 -17.16
N VAL A 266 12.65 -15.95 -16.75
CA VAL A 266 12.78 -14.56 -17.22
C VAL A 266 14.10 -14.38 -17.98
N PRO A 267 14.13 -13.51 -18.99
CA PRO A 267 15.36 -13.21 -19.73
C PRO A 267 16.40 -12.59 -18.79
N ALA A 268 17.69 -12.83 -19.04
CA ALA A 268 18.73 -12.07 -18.35
C ALA A 268 18.76 -10.63 -18.90
N GLY A 269 18.63 -9.65 -18.01
CA GLY A 269 18.63 -8.25 -18.43
C GLY A 269 18.58 -7.28 -17.26
N PRO A 270 18.66 -5.96 -17.52
CA PRO A 270 18.66 -4.94 -16.48
C PRO A 270 17.43 -5.00 -15.56
N LEU A 271 16.26 -5.35 -16.12
CA LEU A 271 15.02 -5.47 -15.35
C LEU A 271 14.99 -6.70 -14.42
N THR A 272 15.65 -7.79 -14.80
CA THR A 272 15.61 -9.05 -14.05
C THR A 272 16.80 -9.23 -13.13
N THR A 273 17.79 -8.34 -13.23
CA THR A 273 18.97 -8.32 -12.35
C THR A 273 18.54 -7.94 -10.93
N LYS A 274 18.81 -8.84 -9.97
CA LYS A 274 18.54 -8.57 -8.56
C LYS A 274 19.56 -7.56 -8.04
N PRO A 275 19.13 -6.49 -7.35
CA PRO A 275 20.06 -5.55 -6.76
C PRO A 275 20.81 -6.19 -5.58
N GLU A 276 22.05 -5.78 -5.34
CA GLU A 276 22.92 -6.37 -4.30
C GLU A 276 22.26 -6.37 -2.92
N TYR A 277 21.57 -5.28 -2.56
CA TYR A 277 20.89 -5.17 -1.28
C TYR A 277 19.83 -6.26 -1.07
N ALA A 278 19.16 -6.73 -2.13
CA ALA A 278 18.13 -7.76 -2.02
C ALA A 278 18.74 -9.11 -1.64
N GLY A 279 19.95 -9.41 -2.13
CA GLY A 279 20.70 -10.59 -1.74
C GLY A 279 21.12 -10.55 -0.27
N HIS A 280 21.72 -9.44 0.16
CA HIS A 280 22.13 -9.25 1.55
C HIS A 280 20.95 -9.27 2.53
N GLN A 281 19.84 -8.62 2.18
CA GLN A 281 18.63 -8.60 3.01
C GLN A 281 18.06 -10.01 3.19
N LEU A 282 18.04 -10.83 2.12
CA LEU A 282 17.56 -12.20 2.22
C LEU A 282 18.47 -13.07 3.09
N GLN A 283 19.80 -12.92 2.98
CA GLN A 283 20.77 -13.62 3.84
C GLN A 283 20.59 -13.25 5.31
N GLN A 284 20.42 -11.96 5.63
CA GLN A 284 20.15 -11.50 6.99
C GLN A 284 18.85 -12.07 7.56
N ILE A 285 17.79 -12.16 6.75
CA ILE A 285 16.51 -12.76 7.15
C ILE A 285 16.66 -14.25 7.43
N ILE A 286 17.42 -14.97 6.59
CA ILE A 286 17.67 -16.40 6.78
C ILE A 286 18.42 -16.62 8.08
N GLU A 287 19.47 -15.84 8.34
CA GLU A 287 20.27 -15.95 9.56
C GLU A 287 19.46 -15.61 10.81
N HIS A 288 18.67 -14.53 10.78
CA HIS A 288 17.80 -14.17 11.90
C HIS A 288 16.75 -15.25 12.18
N LYS A 289 16.13 -15.82 11.16
CA LYS A 289 15.19 -16.95 11.30
C LYS A 289 15.87 -18.22 11.81
N ARG A 290 17.15 -18.43 11.47
CA ARG A 290 17.95 -19.54 11.99
C ARG A 290 18.21 -19.36 13.48
N ILE A 291 18.70 -18.20 13.89
CA ILE A 291 18.95 -17.84 15.30
C ILE A 291 17.67 -17.94 16.13
N GLN A 292 16.52 -17.46 15.61
CA GLN A 292 15.24 -17.61 16.30
C GLN A 292 14.82 -19.08 16.47
N LYS A 293 15.03 -19.92 15.45
CA LYS A 293 14.72 -21.36 15.54
C LYS A 293 15.66 -22.08 16.52
N GLU A 294 16.93 -21.70 16.56
CA GLU A 294 17.92 -22.27 17.49
C GLU A 294 17.63 -21.83 18.93
N GLY A 295 17.37 -20.54 19.18
CA GLY A 295 16.96 -20.03 20.50
C GLY A 295 15.61 -20.59 20.98
N ALA A 296 14.64 -20.81 20.08
CA ALA A 296 13.39 -21.47 20.43
C ALA A 296 13.58 -22.96 20.81
N LYS A 297 14.53 -23.65 20.17
CA LYS A 297 14.90 -25.03 20.52
C LYS A 297 15.63 -25.10 21.87
N GLU A 298 16.52 -24.15 22.15
CA GLU A 298 17.21 -24.06 23.44
C GLU A 298 16.24 -23.72 24.58
N GLN A 299 15.31 -22.78 24.40
CA GLN A 299 14.27 -22.49 25.40
C GLN A 299 13.32 -23.68 25.63
N LEU A 300 13.02 -24.45 24.57
CA LEU A 300 12.20 -25.67 24.70
C LEU A 300 12.98 -26.77 25.43
N ALA A 301 14.28 -26.94 25.16
CA ALA A 301 15.16 -27.86 25.86
C ALA A 301 15.37 -27.47 27.34
N HIS A 302 15.44 -26.18 27.64
CA HIS A 302 15.58 -25.67 29.01
C HIS A 302 14.27 -25.79 29.81
N LYS A 303 13.10 -25.68 29.15
CA LYS A 303 11.79 -25.96 29.74
C LYS A 303 11.55 -27.46 29.98
N THR A 304 11.99 -28.34 29.07
CA THR A 304 11.89 -29.80 29.30
C THR A 304 12.86 -30.28 30.37
N SER A 305 14.00 -29.60 30.57
CA SER A 305 14.94 -29.92 31.65
C SER A 305 14.51 -29.43 33.04
N GLN A 306 13.53 -28.50 33.14
CA GLN A 306 13.05 -27.95 34.42
C GLN A 306 11.73 -28.55 34.94
N ASN A 307 11.06 -29.43 34.20
CA ASN A 307 9.80 -30.07 34.65
C ASN A 307 10.02 -31.30 35.56
N GLY A 308 11.00 -31.21 36.47
CA GLY A 308 11.41 -32.32 37.33
C GLY A 308 11.69 -31.93 38.78
N HIS A 309 11.01 -30.94 39.35
CA HIS A 309 10.95 -30.81 40.81
C HIS A 309 9.73 -29.99 41.24
N TYR A 310 8.82 -30.61 41.97
CA TYR A 310 7.82 -29.89 42.76
C TYR A 310 8.53 -29.35 44.00
N GLU A 311 8.53 -28.04 44.21
CA GLU A 311 8.81 -27.49 45.54
C GLU A 311 7.74 -26.44 45.90
N LEU A 312 7.15 -26.67 47.07
CA LEU A 312 6.05 -25.93 47.66
C LEU A 312 6.42 -24.47 47.94
N GLU A 313 5.42 -23.60 47.79
CA GLU A 313 5.44 -22.21 48.24
C GLU A 313 5.81 -22.10 49.72
N HIS A 314 6.71 -21.16 50.06
CA HIS A 314 6.74 -20.55 51.37
C HIS A 314 6.91 -19.03 51.24
N LEU A 315 5.78 -18.34 51.31
CA LEU A 315 5.68 -16.92 51.69
C LEU A 315 6.17 -16.77 53.13
N SER A 316 7.24 -16.02 53.40
CA SER A 316 7.49 -15.44 54.72
C SER A 316 8.48 -14.26 54.70
N THR A 317 8.07 -13.22 55.43
CA THR A 317 8.61 -11.88 55.66
C THR A 317 10.00 -11.88 56.34
N PRO A 318 10.89 -10.89 56.10
CA PRO A 318 12.13 -10.76 56.87
C PRO A 318 11.85 -10.14 58.26
N LYS A 319 12.35 -10.77 59.33
CA LYS A 319 12.44 -10.17 60.67
C LYS A 319 13.90 -9.98 61.10
N LEU A 320 14.08 -8.87 61.82
CA LEU A 320 15.28 -8.27 62.40
C LEU A 320 16.03 -9.15 63.40
N ASN A 321 17.35 -8.93 63.50
CA ASN A 321 18.11 -9.15 64.73
C ASN A 321 18.97 -7.92 65.07
N THR A 322 18.86 -7.56 66.35
CA THR A 322 19.41 -6.41 67.08
C THR A 322 20.79 -6.69 67.71
N SER A 323 21.75 -5.75 67.54
CA SER A 323 22.72 -5.08 68.48
C SER A 323 23.25 -5.77 69.77
N PRO A 324 24.28 -5.28 70.55
CA PRO A 324 24.91 -3.94 70.65
C PRO A 324 26.44 -3.95 71.05
N PRO A 325 27.05 -3.01 71.83
CA PRO A 325 27.29 -1.56 71.63
C PRO A 325 28.78 -1.13 71.84
N SER A 326 29.13 0.13 71.54
CA SER A 326 29.91 0.98 72.48
C SER A 326 29.84 2.48 72.11
N PRO A 327 30.01 3.38 73.10
CA PRO A 327 29.52 4.76 73.06
C PRO A 327 30.64 5.80 72.85
N ASP A 328 30.27 7.00 72.39
CA ASP A 328 30.62 8.31 73.02
C ASP A 328 30.46 9.49 72.04
N HIS A 329 29.31 10.18 72.16
CA HIS A 329 29.12 11.63 72.49
C HIS A 329 29.81 12.80 71.69
N PRO A 330 29.34 14.08 71.83
CA PRO A 330 28.65 14.85 70.77
C PRO A 330 29.31 16.20 70.37
N ALA A 331 28.85 16.83 69.29
CA ALA A 331 28.88 18.30 69.04
C ALA A 331 28.25 18.58 67.65
N SER A 332 27.06 19.19 67.53
CA SER A 332 26.72 20.64 67.52
C SER A 332 26.99 21.38 66.20
N LEU A 333 25.94 22.08 65.72
CA LEU A 333 25.88 23.27 64.83
C LEU A 333 26.16 23.02 63.34
N MET A 334 25.21 23.19 62.41
CA MET A 334 24.61 24.44 61.87
C MET A 334 25.63 25.50 61.42
N ASP A 335 25.49 25.84 60.13
CA ASP A 335 25.89 27.03 59.38
C ASP A 335 27.37 27.28 59.06
N SER A 336 27.69 27.15 57.77
CA SER A 336 28.03 28.28 56.89
C SER A 336 27.80 27.92 55.42
#